data_AF-A0A6A6B111-F1
#
_entry.id   AF-A0A6A6B111-F1
#
_cell.length_a   1.000
_cell.length_b   1.000
_cell.length_c   1.000
_cell.angle_alpha   90.00
_cell.angle_beta   90.00
_cell.angle_gamma   90.00
#
_symmetry.space_group_name_H-M   'P 1'
#
loop_
_entity.id
_entity.type
_entity.pdbx_description
1 polymer ?
#
loop_
_entity_poly.entity_id
_entity_poly.type
_entity_poly.pdbx_seq_one_letter_code
_entity_poly.pdbx_strand_id
1 'polypeptide(L)'
;MTTTENNLGNSTYEPLEDKDLAFGIPTKKRIFSLKDTAAIFICLSCSAVSLLSIYHQGISLYLGEANQLIIVGFLLSIMAICTNRQIALASLYYEAMHEKPTLQSFDALLRRNYMGSNIKLKVRIILLFLAALPIELSIGYKKFVNGSTISRIGGSNGKFGLIAAPGDQKTGLGFTLISDVYGPFWKSPGFPKTYGYNLLTASNTTSAILDGPFPDYVQHIQSTIATEEWVAITTDVNATVTQSHSLSEEERSDKTFWQNTYTAYLQYRFPKAWNTKDMLDGQNIGLMLSENMFNMSQAFIGIWNTTQNETFESTTERVFTSRRRCRGTWNITSTSITLSSAAILESEETALQRTNQSLIQNNLLEISNLFYLLIGEYNWRSNPRISNLRVNMAPALVNAMIWARVVSMDGPLDNISADPEAVQQEWLDSTSYTKASDEISTEKKRRTLRRHPVLGVVLVVNPFLTVVAIILKVAWYKAPVSDGFNTVAILASLHGKDASILSGAGLSGELQKPIGIGFRTESCKGASELVRVFLHEPGYSTRLSRGQVYG
;
A
#
# COMPACT_ATOMS: atom_id res chain seq x y z
N MET A 1 41.72 -5.38 109.86
CA MET A 1 41.19 -4.01 109.73
C MET A 1 40.64 -3.85 108.33
N THR A 2 39.31 -3.80 108.25
CA THR A 2 38.46 -3.01 107.32
C THR A 2 38.77 -3.00 105.81
N THR A 3 37.90 -3.67 105.03
CA THR A 3 36.95 -3.13 104.01
C THR A 3 37.57 -3.00 102.61
N THR A 4 36.96 -3.37 101.47
CA THR A 4 35.53 -3.52 101.12
C THR A 4 35.39 -4.26 99.78
N GLU A 5 34.28 -4.99 99.65
CA GLU A 5 33.68 -5.52 98.43
C GLU A 5 33.29 -4.41 97.43
N ASN A 6 33.26 -4.72 96.13
CA ASN A 6 32.01 -4.71 95.35
C ASN A 6 32.13 -5.27 93.92
N ASN A 7 31.43 -6.39 93.75
CA ASN A 7 30.71 -6.96 92.60
C ASN A 7 30.59 -6.14 91.30
N LEU A 8 30.74 -6.83 90.16
CA LEU A 8 29.71 -6.85 89.09
C LEU A 8 29.94 -7.98 88.06
N GLY A 9 28.97 -8.89 87.97
CA GLY A 9 28.47 -9.40 86.69
C GLY A 9 29.03 -10.70 86.15
N ASN A 10 28.53 -11.84 86.65
CA ASN A 10 28.40 -13.06 85.86
C ASN A 10 27.44 -12.80 84.69
N SER A 11 27.93 -12.74 83.45
CA SER A 11 27.12 -13.08 82.28
C SER A 11 27.54 -14.45 81.78
N THR A 12 26.76 -15.46 82.14
CA THR A 12 26.74 -16.78 81.54
C THR A 12 26.48 -16.62 80.04
N TYR A 13 27.52 -16.84 79.23
CA TYR A 13 27.34 -17.15 77.81
C TYR A 13 26.77 -18.56 77.74
N GLU A 14 25.45 -18.67 77.55
CA GLU A 14 24.85 -19.87 76.99
C GLU A 14 25.37 -20.04 75.55
N PRO A 15 25.93 -21.20 75.19
CA PRO A 15 26.17 -21.52 73.79
C PRO A 15 24.82 -21.77 73.15
N LEU A 16 24.40 -20.87 72.25
CA LEU A 16 23.28 -21.14 71.34
C LEU A 16 23.63 -22.39 70.53
N GLU A 17 22.92 -23.49 70.82
CA GLU A 17 22.84 -24.68 69.97
C GLU A 17 22.52 -24.26 68.53
N ASP A 18 23.52 -24.39 67.66
CA ASP A 18 23.43 -24.12 66.24
C ASP A 18 22.70 -25.30 65.55
N LYS A 19 21.36 -25.31 65.63
CA LYS A 19 20.50 -26.20 64.86
C LYS A 19 20.06 -25.52 63.57
N ASP A 20 20.60 -26.03 62.46
CA ASP A 20 20.05 -26.00 61.10
C ASP A 20 19.47 -24.66 60.61
N LEU A 21 20.32 -23.65 60.44
CA LEU A 21 19.98 -22.39 59.78
C LEU A 21 20.39 -22.39 58.29
N ALA A 22 19.89 -23.35 57.54
CA ALA A 22 19.95 -23.34 56.08
C ALA A 22 18.73 -22.59 55.51
N PHE A 23 18.84 -21.28 55.26
CA PHE A 23 17.71 -20.42 54.85
C PHE A 23 17.31 -20.51 53.37
N GLY A 24 17.72 -21.55 52.64
CA GLY A 24 17.38 -21.72 51.22
C GLY A 24 16.67 -23.04 50.96
N ILE A 25 15.62 -23.02 50.12
CA ILE A 25 14.89 -24.24 49.74
C ILE A 25 15.56 -24.84 48.49
N PRO A 26 16.14 -26.05 48.56
CA PRO A 26 16.63 -26.74 47.37
C PRO A 26 15.42 -27.17 46.52
N THR A 27 15.23 -26.55 45.35
CA THR A 27 14.18 -26.96 44.40
C THR A 27 14.69 -28.01 43.42
N LYS A 28 13.89 -29.06 43.23
CA LYS A 28 14.14 -30.07 42.19
C LYS A 28 14.00 -29.41 40.82
N LYS A 29 15.09 -29.37 40.06
CA LYS A 29 15.09 -28.86 38.68
C LYS A 29 14.11 -29.69 37.84
N ARG A 30 13.25 -29.00 37.08
CA ARG A 30 12.35 -29.63 36.10
C ARG A 30 12.97 -29.48 34.73
N ILE A 31 12.91 -30.54 33.90
CA ILE A 31 13.42 -30.53 32.52
C ILE A 31 12.61 -29.55 31.67
N PHE A 32 11.28 -29.52 31.88
CA PHE A 32 10.38 -28.55 31.27
C PHE A 32 9.69 -27.72 32.35
N SER A 33 9.83 -26.40 32.22
CA SER A 33 9.06 -25.45 33.00
C SER A 33 7.71 -25.19 32.35
N LEU A 34 6.68 -24.98 33.17
CA LEU A 34 5.37 -24.53 32.68
C LEU A 34 5.51 -23.21 31.89
N LYS A 35 6.45 -22.35 32.31
CA LYS A 35 6.74 -21.06 31.66
C LYS A 35 7.30 -21.23 30.24
N ASP A 36 8.05 -22.30 29.99
CA ASP A 36 8.61 -22.60 28.67
C ASP A 36 7.55 -23.12 27.71
N THR A 37 6.71 -24.03 28.23
CA THR A 37 5.58 -24.58 27.46
C THR A 37 4.62 -23.47 27.08
N ALA A 38 4.30 -22.58 28.04
CA ALA A 38 3.49 -21.39 27.78
C ALA A 38 4.15 -20.45 26.76
N ALA A 39 5.45 -20.19 26.87
CA ALA A 39 6.17 -19.32 25.93
C ALA A 39 6.15 -19.87 24.49
N ILE A 40 6.37 -21.17 24.29
CA ILE A 40 6.26 -21.81 22.96
C ILE A 40 4.84 -21.66 22.44
N PHE A 41 3.84 -22.01 23.25
CA PHE A 41 2.45 -22.00 22.81
C PHE A 41 2.00 -20.59 22.41
N ILE A 42 2.36 -19.58 23.20
CA ILE A 42 2.10 -18.17 22.88
C ILE A 42 2.82 -17.78 21.58
N CYS A 43 4.11 -18.09 21.44
CA CYS A 43 4.87 -17.77 20.22
C CYS A 43 4.28 -18.41 18.96
N LEU A 44 3.95 -19.70 19.01
CA LEU A 44 3.36 -20.42 17.87
C LEU A 44 1.97 -19.88 17.54
N SER A 45 1.15 -19.60 18.55
CA SER A 45 -0.18 -19.01 18.35
C SER A 45 -0.09 -17.62 17.72
N CYS A 46 0.80 -16.75 18.22
CA CYS A 46 1.02 -15.42 17.64
C CYS A 46 1.53 -15.51 16.19
N SER A 47 2.43 -16.45 15.88
CA SER A 47 2.91 -16.66 14.53
C SER A 47 1.80 -17.16 13.60
N ALA A 48 0.99 -18.13 14.04
CA ALA A 48 -0.15 -18.64 13.28
C ALA A 48 -1.19 -17.54 12.99
N VAL A 49 -1.56 -16.74 13.99
CA VAL A 49 -2.49 -15.60 13.80
C VAL A 49 -1.90 -14.54 12.87
N SER A 50 -0.59 -14.26 12.96
CA SER A 50 0.08 -13.33 12.05
C SER A 50 0.11 -13.84 10.60
N LEU A 51 0.32 -15.14 10.41
CA LEU A 51 0.28 -15.76 9.08
C LEU A 51 -1.15 -15.74 8.53
N LEU A 52 -2.15 -16.06 9.34
CA LEU A 52 -3.55 -16.01 8.94
C LEU A 52 -3.98 -14.59 8.57
N SER A 53 -3.58 -13.57 9.33
CA SER A 53 -3.95 -12.18 9.06
C SER A 53 -3.45 -11.66 7.70
N ILE A 54 -2.36 -12.23 7.18
CA ILE A 54 -1.74 -11.83 5.91
C ILE A 54 -2.15 -12.77 4.75
N TYR A 55 -2.03 -14.08 4.95
CA TYR A 55 -2.16 -15.08 3.88
C TYR A 55 -3.60 -15.55 3.67
N HIS A 56 -4.46 -15.52 4.69
CA HIS A 56 -5.86 -15.87 4.51
C HIS A 56 -6.62 -14.72 3.85
N GLN A 57 -7.14 -14.94 2.64
CA GLN A 57 -7.74 -13.88 1.81
C GLN A 57 -8.88 -13.14 2.52
N GLY A 58 -9.82 -13.85 3.14
CA GLY A 58 -10.96 -13.23 3.81
C GLY A 58 -10.57 -12.36 5.01
N ILE A 59 -9.59 -12.82 5.81
CA ILE A 59 -9.12 -12.06 6.98
C ILE A 59 -8.31 -10.86 6.53
N SER A 60 -7.48 -11.05 5.51
CA SER A 60 -6.66 -10.01 4.90
C SER A 60 -7.52 -8.87 4.33
N LEU A 61 -8.61 -9.22 3.64
CA LEU A 61 -9.59 -8.26 3.14
C LEU A 61 -10.36 -7.56 4.25
N TYR A 62 -10.74 -8.26 5.33
CA TYR A 62 -11.45 -7.66 6.45
C TYR A 62 -10.57 -6.64 7.18
N LEU A 63 -9.32 -7.01 7.47
CA LEU A 63 -8.38 -6.16 8.20
C LEU A 63 -7.92 -4.95 7.36
N GLY A 64 -7.52 -5.17 6.11
CA GLY A 64 -6.82 -4.15 5.33
C GLY A 64 -5.39 -3.88 5.81
N GLU A 65 -4.64 -3.08 5.06
CA GLU A 65 -3.21 -2.84 5.30
C GLU A 65 -2.89 -2.24 6.68
N ALA A 66 -3.62 -1.19 7.09
CA ALA A 66 -3.36 -0.51 8.36
C ALA A 66 -3.55 -1.44 9.57
N ASN A 67 -4.65 -2.18 9.63
CA ASN A 67 -4.92 -3.08 10.76
C ASN A 67 -4.02 -4.32 10.73
N GLN A 68 -3.61 -4.79 9.55
CA GLN A 68 -2.60 -5.85 9.43
C GLN A 68 -1.26 -5.41 10.03
N LEU A 69 -0.80 -4.20 9.72
CA LEU A 69 0.45 -3.67 10.29
C LEU A 69 0.38 -3.59 11.82
N ILE A 70 -0.74 -3.13 12.38
CA ILE A 70 -0.95 -3.02 13.83
C ILE A 70 -0.91 -4.40 14.48
N ILE A 71 -1.71 -5.34 13.98
CA ILE A 71 -1.82 -6.70 14.54
C ILE A 71 -0.47 -7.43 14.44
N VAL A 72 0.18 -7.38 13.28
CA VAL A 72 1.48 -8.03 13.07
C VAL A 72 2.56 -7.42 13.97
N GLY A 73 2.61 -6.09 14.08
CA GLY A 73 3.53 -5.41 14.97
C GLY A 73 3.33 -5.79 16.45
N PHE A 74 2.07 -5.86 16.88
CA PHE A 74 1.72 -6.29 18.23
C PHE A 74 2.13 -7.75 18.50
N LEU A 75 1.80 -8.68 17.60
CA LEU A 75 2.14 -10.09 17.73
C LEU A 75 3.65 -10.33 17.68
N LEU A 76 4.39 -9.62 16.81
CA LEU A 76 5.85 -9.63 16.80
C LEU A 76 6.46 -9.16 18.12
N SER A 77 5.84 -8.18 18.78
CA SER A 77 6.31 -7.67 20.07
C SER A 77 6.11 -8.69 21.19
N ILE A 78 4.97 -9.37 21.24
CA ILE A 78 4.72 -10.48 22.18
C ILE A 78 5.73 -11.61 21.96
N MET A 79 5.90 -12.02 20.70
CA MET A 79 6.85 -13.08 20.35
C MET A 79 8.28 -12.72 20.75
N ALA A 80 8.70 -11.46 20.57
CA ALA A 80 10.01 -10.97 20.98
C ALA A 80 10.21 -11.04 22.50
N ILE A 81 9.20 -10.72 23.31
CA ILE A 81 9.28 -10.83 24.78
C ILE A 81 9.54 -12.29 25.21
N CYS A 82 8.79 -13.23 24.65
CA CYS A 82 8.97 -14.66 24.91
C CYS A 82 10.34 -15.16 24.45
N THR A 83 10.73 -14.83 23.22
CA THR A 83 12.01 -15.23 22.61
C THR A 83 13.19 -14.67 23.42
N ASN A 84 13.16 -13.39 23.77
CA ASN A 84 14.23 -12.74 24.51
C ASN A 84 14.43 -13.35 25.90
N ARG A 85 13.34 -13.71 26.58
CA ARG A 85 13.42 -14.43 27.85
C ARG A 85 14.09 -15.79 27.69
N GLN A 86 13.68 -16.58 26.70
CA GLN A 86 14.20 -17.94 26.51
C GLN A 86 15.67 -17.94 26.08
N ILE A 87 16.08 -17.04 25.18
CA ILE A 87 17.48 -16.93 24.77
C ILE A 87 18.35 -16.44 25.94
N ALA A 88 17.88 -15.48 26.75
CA ALA A 88 18.63 -15.04 27.93
C ALA A 88 18.85 -16.19 28.92
N LEU A 89 17.82 -16.99 29.21
CA LEU A 89 17.94 -18.17 30.07
C LEU A 89 18.85 -19.25 29.46
N ALA A 90 18.72 -19.55 28.17
CA ALA A 90 19.61 -20.48 27.48
C ALA A 90 21.08 -20.04 27.55
N SER A 91 21.32 -18.73 27.41
CA SER A 91 22.66 -18.14 27.51
C SER A 91 23.22 -18.23 28.93
N LEU A 92 22.37 -18.06 29.96
CA LEU A 92 22.75 -18.28 31.36
C LEU A 92 23.16 -19.74 31.61
N TYR A 93 22.39 -20.70 31.08
CA TYR A 93 22.73 -22.13 31.20
C TYR A 93 24.05 -22.44 30.51
N TYR A 94 24.29 -21.85 29.34
CA TYR A 94 25.55 -21.99 28.61
C TYR A 94 26.75 -21.47 29.41
N GLU A 95 26.69 -20.22 29.90
CA GLU A 95 27.78 -19.59 30.69
C GLU A 95 28.01 -20.28 32.04
N ALA A 96 26.98 -20.90 32.62
CA ALA A 96 27.13 -21.66 33.86
C ALA A 96 27.77 -23.04 33.64
N MET A 97 27.69 -23.58 32.42
CA MET A 97 28.24 -24.90 32.08
C MET A 97 29.64 -24.81 31.47
N HIS A 98 29.97 -23.71 30.80
CA HIS A 98 31.24 -23.53 30.09
C HIS A 98 32.03 -22.32 30.61
N GLU A 99 33.36 -22.49 30.68
CA GLU A 99 34.35 -21.48 31.12
C GLU A 99 34.24 -21.08 32.61
N LYS A 100 35.13 -20.18 33.05
CA LYS A 100 35.05 -19.55 34.38
C LYS A 100 33.90 -18.53 34.35
N PRO A 101 32.76 -18.79 35.01
CA PRO A 101 31.64 -17.87 34.99
C PRO A 101 32.03 -16.57 35.70
N THR A 102 31.76 -15.43 35.09
CA THR A 102 31.96 -14.13 35.74
C THR A 102 30.62 -13.57 36.22
N LEU A 103 30.61 -13.04 37.45
CA LEU A 103 29.43 -12.43 38.05
C LEU A 103 28.82 -11.35 37.14
N GLN A 104 29.69 -10.58 36.49
CA GLN A 104 29.32 -9.51 35.57
C GLN A 104 28.57 -10.04 34.35
N SER A 105 28.91 -11.25 33.86
CA SER A 105 28.23 -11.85 32.71
C SER A 105 26.83 -12.35 33.07
N PHE A 106 26.65 -12.93 34.25
CA PHE A 106 25.33 -13.31 34.75
C PHE A 106 24.44 -12.10 35.04
N ASP A 107 24.99 -11.08 35.71
CA ASP A 107 24.23 -9.85 35.98
C ASP A 107 23.85 -9.14 34.67
N ALA A 108 24.76 -9.09 33.69
CA ALA A 108 24.49 -8.52 32.37
C ALA A 108 23.34 -9.24 31.64
N LEU A 109 23.31 -10.58 31.65
CA LEU A 109 22.24 -11.36 31.04
C LEU A 109 20.89 -11.20 31.75
N LEU A 110 20.89 -11.17 33.09
CA LEU A 110 19.68 -11.02 33.90
C LEU A 110 19.09 -9.60 33.80
N ARG A 111 19.94 -8.57 33.87
CA ARG A 111 19.53 -7.15 33.82
C ARG A 111 19.46 -6.59 32.40
N ARG A 112 19.87 -7.37 31.39
CA ARG A 112 20.04 -6.93 29.99
C ARG A 112 20.98 -5.73 29.84
N ASN A 113 22.00 -5.65 30.69
CA ASN A 113 22.97 -4.56 30.66
C ASN A 113 24.13 -4.89 29.70
N TYR A 114 24.13 -4.27 28.52
CA TYR A 114 25.15 -4.50 27.49
C TYR A 114 26.41 -3.63 27.67
N MET A 115 26.36 -2.57 28.49
CA MET A 115 27.47 -1.62 28.69
C MET A 115 28.28 -1.86 29.98
N GLY A 116 28.03 -2.95 30.71
CA GLY A 116 28.80 -3.24 31.92
C GLY A 116 30.30 -3.44 31.65
N SER A 117 31.12 -2.99 32.61
CA SER A 117 32.56 -3.25 32.63
C SER A 117 32.82 -4.74 32.87
N ASN A 118 33.87 -5.28 32.23
CA ASN A 118 34.32 -6.67 32.38
C ASN A 118 33.30 -7.78 31.98
N ILE A 119 32.33 -7.47 31.11
CA ILE A 119 31.47 -8.48 30.48
C ILE A 119 32.23 -9.14 29.32
N LYS A 120 32.15 -10.47 29.22
CA LYS A 120 32.72 -11.23 28.09
C LYS A 120 32.13 -10.76 26.75
N LEU A 121 32.95 -10.73 25.70
CA LEU A 121 32.53 -10.29 24.36
C LEU A 121 31.34 -11.11 23.81
N LYS A 122 31.33 -12.43 24.03
CA LYS A 122 30.25 -13.33 23.58
C LYS A 122 28.89 -12.91 24.13
N VAL A 123 28.82 -12.61 25.44
CA VAL A 123 27.59 -12.15 26.11
C VAL A 123 27.14 -10.78 25.59
N ARG A 124 28.09 -9.87 25.30
CA ARG A 124 27.76 -8.58 24.68
C ARG A 124 27.15 -8.76 23.29
N ILE A 125 27.70 -9.66 22.46
CA ILE A 125 27.16 -9.96 21.13
C ILE A 125 25.73 -10.53 21.24
N ILE A 126 25.50 -11.47 22.17
CA ILE A 126 24.16 -12.03 22.40
C ILE A 126 23.17 -10.94 22.83
N LEU A 127 23.54 -10.08 23.80
CA LEU A 127 22.68 -8.99 24.25
C LEU A 127 22.39 -7.97 23.15
N LEU A 128 23.40 -7.66 22.31
CA LEU A 128 23.24 -6.78 21.16
C LEU A 128 22.27 -7.40 20.13
N PHE A 129 22.40 -8.71 19.85
CA PHE A 129 21.48 -9.42 18.98
C PHE A 129 20.05 -9.43 19.52
N LEU A 130 19.87 -9.65 20.84
CA LEU A 130 18.54 -9.61 21.49
C LEU A 130 17.90 -8.23 21.47
N ALA A 131 18.72 -7.17 21.46
CA ALA A 131 18.25 -5.79 21.32
C ALA A 131 17.94 -5.43 19.86
N ALA A 132 18.76 -5.91 18.91
CA ALA A 132 18.61 -5.64 17.49
C ALA A 132 17.44 -6.42 16.85
N LEU A 133 17.25 -7.68 17.24
CA LEU A 133 16.27 -8.59 16.61
C LEU A 133 14.84 -8.01 16.57
N PRO A 134 14.26 -7.48 17.67
CA PRO A 134 12.91 -6.91 17.62
C PRO A 134 12.82 -5.69 16.69
N ILE A 135 13.89 -4.89 16.62
CA ILE A 135 13.96 -3.70 15.77
C ILE A 135 14.03 -4.11 14.30
N GLU A 136 14.93 -5.05 13.96
CA GLU A 136 15.11 -5.55 12.60
C GLU A 136 13.85 -6.23 12.08
N LEU A 137 13.20 -7.09 12.88
CA LEU A 137 11.94 -7.72 12.50
C LEU A 137 10.83 -6.68 12.31
N SER A 138 10.78 -5.64 13.16
CA SER A 138 9.80 -4.55 13.07
C SER A 138 9.96 -3.70 11.79
N ILE A 139 11.21 -3.42 11.39
CA ILE A 139 11.51 -2.77 10.11
C ILE A 139 11.22 -3.73 8.95
N GLY A 140 11.56 -5.02 9.12
CA GLY A 140 11.44 -6.05 8.09
C GLY A 140 10.01 -6.23 7.59
N TYR A 141 9.02 -6.40 8.47
CA TYR A 141 7.64 -6.62 8.03
C TYR A 141 7.02 -5.38 7.36
N LYS A 142 7.42 -4.17 7.76
CA LYS A 142 6.94 -2.90 7.18
C LYS A 142 7.42 -2.66 5.75
N LYS A 143 8.43 -3.41 5.27
CA LYS A 143 8.86 -3.35 3.86
C LYS A 143 7.85 -3.98 2.89
N PHE A 144 6.87 -4.72 3.41
CA PHE A 144 5.88 -5.44 2.62
C PHE A 144 4.53 -4.68 2.50
N VAL A 145 4.57 -3.35 2.54
CA VAL A 145 3.42 -2.47 2.25
C VAL A 145 3.08 -2.47 0.75
N ASN A 146 1.93 -1.89 0.39
CA ASN A 146 1.44 -1.75 -0.99
C ASN A 146 1.12 -3.07 -1.73
N GLY A 147 0.77 -4.13 -1.01
CA GLY A 147 0.12 -5.28 -1.61
C GLY A 147 -1.36 -5.01 -1.92
N SER A 148 -1.99 -5.92 -2.67
CA SER A 148 -3.43 -5.89 -2.88
C SER A 148 -4.02 -7.29 -2.79
N THR A 149 -5.23 -7.36 -2.27
CA THR A 149 -6.04 -8.59 -2.30
C THR A 149 -7.27 -8.34 -3.15
N ILE A 150 -7.57 -9.31 -4.01
CA ILE A 150 -8.67 -9.27 -4.96
C ILE A 150 -9.77 -10.22 -4.47
N SER A 151 -11.01 -9.74 -4.45
CA SER A 151 -12.22 -10.54 -4.24
C SER A 151 -13.13 -10.36 -5.43
N ARG A 152 -13.60 -11.46 -6.02
CA ARG A 152 -14.63 -11.40 -7.06
C ARG A 152 -15.97 -11.17 -6.39
N ILE A 153 -16.68 -10.15 -6.83
CA ILE A 153 -18.04 -9.87 -6.38
C ILE A 153 -18.99 -10.11 -7.55
N GLY A 154 -20.23 -10.51 -7.27
CA GLY A 154 -21.24 -10.62 -8.31
C GLY A 154 -21.42 -9.25 -8.99
N GLY A 155 -21.44 -9.25 -10.32
CA GLY A 155 -21.82 -8.06 -11.07
C GLY A 155 -23.27 -7.67 -10.78
N SER A 156 -23.59 -6.40 -10.95
CA SER A 156 -24.97 -5.93 -11.07
C SER A 156 -25.20 -5.45 -12.50
N ASN A 157 -26.46 -5.39 -12.93
CA ASN A 157 -26.77 -4.82 -14.23
C ASN A 157 -26.31 -3.35 -14.26
N GLY A 158 -25.61 -2.97 -15.33
CA GLY A 158 -25.04 -1.63 -15.47
C GLY A 158 -25.52 -0.95 -16.74
N LYS A 159 -25.71 0.38 -16.70
CA LYS A 159 -26.00 1.18 -17.89
C LYS A 159 -24.70 1.78 -18.42
N PHE A 160 -24.44 1.65 -19.72
CA PHE A 160 -23.25 2.12 -20.42
C PHE A 160 -23.65 2.93 -21.65
N GLY A 161 -22.76 3.79 -22.12
CA GLY A 161 -23.01 4.57 -23.33
C GLY A 161 -22.03 5.70 -23.57
N LEU A 162 -22.35 6.53 -24.56
CA LEU A 162 -21.64 7.77 -24.84
C LEU A 162 -21.99 8.79 -23.76
N ILE A 163 -21.16 8.81 -22.70
CA ILE A 163 -21.38 9.65 -21.54
C ILE A 163 -20.06 10.21 -21.02
N ALA A 164 -20.11 11.42 -20.46
CA ALA A 164 -19.00 12.03 -19.73
C ALA A 164 -18.84 11.44 -18.33
N ALA A 165 -17.72 11.75 -17.67
CA ALA A 165 -17.50 11.37 -16.28
C ALA A 165 -18.60 11.97 -15.36
N PRO A 166 -18.90 11.33 -14.21
CA PRO A 166 -19.82 11.89 -13.22
C PRO A 166 -19.39 13.31 -12.80
N GLY A 167 -20.28 14.28 -12.98
CA GLY A 167 -20.02 15.70 -12.67
C GLY A 167 -19.80 16.59 -13.89
N ASP A 168 -19.45 16.02 -15.05
CA ASP A 168 -19.13 16.77 -16.28
C ASP A 168 -20.24 16.70 -17.35
N GLN A 169 -21.45 16.31 -16.96
CA GLN A 169 -22.55 16.09 -17.91
C GLN A 169 -23.06 17.40 -18.54
N LYS A 170 -23.36 17.35 -19.86
CA LYS A 170 -24.10 18.37 -20.62
C LYS A 170 -23.59 19.82 -20.46
N THR A 171 -22.27 20.02 -20.49
CA THR A 171 -21.71 21.38 -20.39
C THR A 171 -21.48 22.01 -21.77
N GLY A 172 -22.32 22.98 -22.14
CA GLY A 172 -22.16 23.81 -23.33
C GLY A 172 -22.18 23.01 -24.64
N LEU A 173 -21.37 23.45 -25.62
CA LEU A 173 -21.24 22.81 -26.95
C LEU A 173 -20.21 21.66 -26.99
N GLY A 174 -19.71 21.20 -25.83
CA GLY A 174 -18.72 20.12 -25.73
C GLY A 174 -17.25 20.56 -25.58
N PHE A 175 -16.95 21.86 -25.51
CA PHE A 175 -15.57 22.36 -25.36
C PHE A 175 -14.88 21.88 -24.07
N THR A 176 -15.60 21.90 -22.94
CA THR A 176 -15.08 21.45 -21.65
C THR A 176 -14.82 19.94 -21.66
N LEU A 177 -15.71 19.16 -22.31
CA LEU A 177 -15.57 17.72 -22.48
C LEU A 177 -14.30 17.35 -23.26
N ILE A 178 -13.96 18.11 -24.31
CA ILE A 178 -12.71 17.89 -25.06
C ILE A 178 -11.51 18.13 -24.13
N SER A 179 -11.54 19.21 -23.36
CA SER A 179 -10.43 19.54 -22.45
C SER A 179 -10.23 18.48 -21.37
N ASP A 180 -11.31 17.91 -20.85
CA ASP A 180 -11.27 16.84 -19.85
C ASP A 180 -10.74 15.52 -20.42
N VAL A 181 -11.26 15.07 -21.57
CA VAL A 181 -10.86 13.79 -22.16
C VAL A 181 -9.46 13.83 -22.79
N TYR A 182 -9.14 14.93 -23.49
CA TYR A 182 -7.91 15.05 -24.29
C TYR A 182 -6.76 15.69 -23.50
N GLY A 183 -7.05 16.58 -22.55
CA GLY A 183 -6.05 17.30 -21.76
C GLY A 183 -5.02 16.40 -21.06
N PRO A 184 -5.41 15.30 -20.39
CA PRO A 184 -4.45 14.37 -19.78
C PRO A 184 -3.49 13.74 -20.79
N PHE A 185 -3.98 13.39 -21.98
CA PHE A 185 -3.15 12.88 -23.07
C PHE A 185 -2.20 13.96 -23.61
N TRP A 186 -2.71 15.17 -23.84
CA TRP A 186 -1.90 16.32 -24.28
C TRP A 186 -0.72 16.62 -23.35
N LYS A 187 -0.94 16.51 -22.03
CA LYS A 187 0.09 16.78 -21.01
C LYS A 187 1.19 15.72 -20.96
N SER A 188 0.86 14.45 -21.24
CA SER A 188 1.78 13.32 -21.16
C SER A 188 1.44 12.26 -22.23
N PRO A 189 1.71 12.56 -23.52
CA PRO A 189 1.32 11.69 -24.61
C PRO A 189 2.17 10.42 -24.63
N GLY A 190 1.54 9.31 -25.00
CA GLY A 190 2.17 8.00 -25.08
C GLY A 190 1.17 6.95 -25.55
N PHE A 191 1.68 5.81 -26.01
CA PHE A 191 0.88 4.65 -26.43
C PHE A 191 1.72 3.36 -26.28
N PRO A 192 1.10 2.19 -26.07
CA PRO A 192 -0.32 2.02 -25.73
C PRO A 192 -0.61 2.52 -24.31
N LYS A 193 -1.62 3.39 -24.15
CA LYS A 193 -1.95 3.97 -22.83
C LYS A 193 -3.41 4.43 -22.75
N THR A 194 -4.00 4.35 -21.55
CA THR A 194 -5.32 4.89 -21.26
C THR A 194 -5.21 6.20 -20.47
N TYR A 195 -6.22 7.06 -20.63
CA TYR A 195 -6.27 8.39 -20.05
C TYR A 195 -7.68 8.70 -19.54
N GLY A 196 -7.74 9.34 -18.37
CA GLY A 196 -8.97 9.86 -17.81
C GLY A 196 -10.06 8.79 -17.66
N TYR A 197 -11.27 9.16 -18.03
CA TYR A 197 -12.46 8.34 -17.87
C TYR A 197 -12.64 7.27 -18.96
N ASN A 198 -12.23 7.55 -20.21
CA ASN A 198 -12.58 6.70 -21.35
C ASN A 198 -11.63 6.75 -22.57
N LEU A 199 -10.54 7.51 -22.55
CA LEU A 199 -9.63 7.62 -23.70
C LEU A 199 -8.58 6.51 -23.69
N LEU A 200 -8.39 5.86 -24.84
CA LEU A 200 -7.32 4.92 -25.16
C LEU A 200 -6.53 5.45 -26.36
N THR A 201 -5.22 5.52 -26.25
CA THR A 201 -4.31 5.64 -27.39
C THR A 201 -3.69 4.27 -27.63
N ALA A 202 -4.24 3.54 -28.59
CA ALA A 202 -3.86 2.14 -28.84
C ALA A 202 -2.53 2.04 -29.59
N SER A 203 -2.28 2.95 -30.53
CA SER A 203 -1.04 3.05 -31.30
C SER A 203 -0.78 4.51 -31.67
N ASN A 204 0.33 4.77 -32.38
CA ASN A 204 0.60 6.11 -32.89
C ASN A 204 -0.51 6.58 -33.84
N THR A 205 -1.17 5.68 -34.54
CA THR A 205 -2.18 6.03 -35.53
C THR A 205 -3.60 5.82 -35.04
N THR A 206 -3.82 5.17 -33.88
CA THR A 206 -5.16 4.75 -33.46
C THR A 206 -5.48 5.24 -32.06
N SER A 207 -6.60 5.95 -31.93
CA SER A 207 -7.21 6.34 -30.67
C SER A 207 -8.62 5.75 -30.54
N ALA A 208 -9.08 5.52 -29.33
CA ALA A 208 -10.45 5.13 -29.04
C ALA A 208 -10.98 5.88 -27.83
N ILE A 209 -12.22 6.34 -27.89
CA ILE A 209 -12.96 6.85 -26.73
C ILE A 209 -14.09 5.86 -26.46
N LEU A 210 -13.98 5.16 -25.34
CA LEU A 210 -14.90 4.11 -24.96
C LEU A 210 -16.20 4.69 -24.42
N ASP A 211 -17.29 3.97 -24.64
CA ASP A 211 -18.52 4.21 -23.91
C ASP A 211 -18.29 3.86 -22.43
N GLY A 212 -18.70 4.76 -21.55
CA GLY A 212 -18.45 4.65 -20.13
C GLY A 212 -19.69 4.22 -19.33
N PRO A 213 -19.50 3.77 -18.07
CA PRO A 213 -20.60 3.51 -17.15
C PRO A 213 -21.32 4.80 -16.73
N PHE A 214 -22.66 4.79 -16.76
CA PHE A 214 -23.47 5.95 -16.37
C PHE A 214 -23.25 6.35 -14.90
N PRO A 215 -23.36 7.64 -14.55
CA PRO A 215 -23.10 8.10 -13.19
C PRO A 215 -23.91 7.42 -12.10
N ASP A 216 -25.19 7.10 -12.32
CA ASP A 216 -25.99 6.42 -11.29
C ASP A 216 -25.41 5.03 -10.95
N TYR A 217 -24.91 4.31 -11.95
CA TYR A 217 -24.25 3.02 -11.76
C TYR A 217 -22.92 3.18 -11.03
N VAL A 218 -22.14 4.20 -11.39
CA VAL A 218 -20.87 4.52 -10.72
C VAL A 218 -21.12 4.92 -9.27
N GLN A 219 -22.06 5.83 -9.00
CA GLN A 219 -22.42 6.29 -7.66
C GLN A 219 -22.93 5.14 -6.78
N HIS A 220 -23.74 4.23 -7.35
CA HIS A 220 -24.16 3.03 -6.65
C HIS A 220 -22.95 2.20 -6.20
N ILE A 221 -22.00 1.94 -7.09
CA ILE A 221 -20.75 1.23 -6.73
C ILE A 221 -19.98 2.03 -5.67
N GLN A 222 -19.78 3.34 -5.86
CA GLN A 222 -19.04 4.22 -4.95
C GLN A 222 -19.60 4.22 -3.53
N SER A 223 -20.94 4.16 -3.39
CA SER A 223 -21.61 4.10 -2.09
C SER A 223 -21.29 2.83 -1.28
N THR A 224 -20.79 1.77 -1.93
CA THR A 224 -20.46 0.48 -1.30
C THR A 224 -18.95 0.31 -1.00
N ILE A 225 -18.12 1.27 -1.42
CA ILE A 225 -16.66 1.21 -1.35
C ILE A 225 -16.15 1.96 -0.13
N ALA A 226 -15.33 1.32 0.71
CA ALA A 226 -14.65 1.98 1.83
C ALA A 226 -13.41 2.78 1.37
N THR A 227 -12.88 3.66 2.22
CA THR A 227 -11.82 4.66 1.94
C THR A 227 -10.45 4.11 1.48
N GLU A 228 -10.27 2.79 1.36
CA GLU A 228 -9.03 2.14 0.86
C GLU A 228 -9.31 1.00 -0.13
N GLU A 229 -10.55 0.95 -0.61
CA GLU A 229 -11.03 -0.04 -1.55
C GLU A 229 -11.24 0.60 -2.91
N TRP A 230 -11.12 -0.22 -3.95
CA TRP A 230 -11.56 0.16 -5.28
C TRP A 230 -12.15 -1.06 -5.97
N VAL A 231 -13.07 -0.82 -6.89
CA VAL A 231 -13.70 -1.85 -7.69
C VAL A 231 -13.21 -1.69 -9.12
N ALA A 232 -12.66 -2.77 -9.68
CA ALA A 232 -12.35 -2.85 -11.10
C ALA A 232 -13.53 -3.50 -11.81
N ILE A 233 -14.20 -2.76 -12.70
CA ILE A 233 -15.23 -3.29 -13.59
C ILE A 233 -14.62 -3.53 -14.97
N THR A 234 -14.83 -4.71 -15.55
CA THR A 234 -14.39 -5.03 -16.91
C THR A 234 -15.57 -5.52 -17.73
N THR A 235 -15.80 -4.93 -18.89
CA THR A 235 -16.89 -5.31 -19.80
C THR A 235 -16.53 -4.94 -21.24
N ASP A 236 -17.24 -5.56 -22.18
CA ASP A 236 -17.21 -5.15 -23.58
C ASP A 236 -18.23 -4.04 -23.82
N VAL A 237 -17.78 -2.94 -24.41
CA VAL A 237 -18.55 -1.73 -24.72
C VAL A 237 -18.32 -1.34 -26.18
N ASN A 238 -19.14 -0.44 -26.70
CA ASN A 238 -18.84 0.26 -27.94
C ASN A 238 -17.83 1.40 -27.66
N ALA A 239 -17.14 1.84 -28.69
CA ALA A 239 -16.19 2.94 -28.63
C ALA A 239 -16.14 3.67 -29.97
N THR A 240 -15.87 4.97 -29.92
CA THR A 240 -15.54 5.74 -31.11
C THR A 240 -14.04 5.59 -31.35
N VAL A 241 -13.66 4.98 -32.47
CA VAL A 241 -12.27 4.68 -32.81
C VAL A 241 -11.88 5.52 -34.01
N THR A 242 -10.81 6.30 -33.87
CA THR A 242 -10.25 7.12 -34.94
C THR A 242 -8.86 6.62 -35.30
N GLN A 243 -8.62 6.42 -36.59
CA GLN A 243 -7.35 5.95 -37.15
C GLN A 243 -6.80 6.98 -38.13
N SER A 244 -5.54 7.39 -37.98
CA SER A 244 -4.85 8.18 -38.99
C SER A 244 -4.25 7.29 -40.08
N HIS A 245 -4.40 7.76 -41.30
CA HIS A 245 -3.83 7.20 -42.51
C HIS A 245 -3.04 8.32 -43.18
N SER A 246 -1.73 8.12 -43.29
CA SER A 246 -0.89 9.04 -44.05
C SER A 246 -1.31 9.00 -45.52
N LEU A 247 -1.54 10.18 -46.09
CA LEU A 247 -1.72 10.32 -47.53
C LEU A 247 -0.42 9.96 -48.24
N SER A 248 -0.52 9.26 -49.37
CA SER A 248 0.64 9.00 -50.23
C SER A 248 1.08 10.29 -50.91
N GLU A 249 2.34 10.34 -51.35
CA GLU A 249 2.86 11.52 -52.06
C GLU A 249 2.19 11.72 -53.42
N GLU A 250 1.67 10.65 -54.01
CA GLU A 250 0.80 10.69 -55.19
C GLU A 250 -0.53 11.38 -54.85
N GLU A 251 -1.22 10.98 -53.78
CA GLU A 251 -2.46 11.63 -53.32
C GLU A 251 -2.22 13.11 -52.94
N ARG A 252 -1.08 13.42 -52.31
CA ARG A 252 -0.74 14.81 -51.93
C ARG A 252 -0.51 15.72 -53.14
N SER A 253 0.06 15.20 -54.21
CA SER A 253 0.40 15.97 -55.41
C SER A 253 -0.70 15.96 -56.49
N ASP A 254 -1.69 15.09 -56.36
CA ASP A 254 -2.82 14.98 -57.28
C ASP A 254 -3.80 16.16 -57.13
N LYS A 255 -3.69 17.11 -58.06
CA LYS A 255 -4.58 18.27 -58.15
C LYS A 255 -6.04 17.88 -58.38
N THR A 256 -6.31 16.79 -59.11
CA THR A 256 -7.66 16.33 -59.38
C THR A 256 -8.28 15.72 -58.13
N PHE A 257 -7.52 14.95 -57.34
CA PHE A 257 -7.95 14.46 -56.03
C PHE A 257 -8.40 15.62 -55.11
N TRP A 258 -7.54 16.62 -54.92
CA TRP A 258 -7.87 17.76 -54.06
C TRP A 258 -8.98 18.63 -54.63
N GLN A 259 -9.02 18.87 -55.95
CA GLN A 259 -10.11 19.61 -56.57
C GLN A 259 -11.46 18.89 -56.38
N ASN A 260 -11.51 17.57 -56.54
CA ASN A 260 -12.71 16.79 -56.31
C ASN A 260 -13.11 16.81 -54.84
N THR A 261 -12.14 16.61 -53.96
CA THR A 261 -12.27 16.72 -52.50
C THR A 261 -12.92 18.06 -52.18
N TYR A 262 -12.27 19.20 -52.46
CA TYR A 262 -12.81 20.55 -52.23
C TYR A 262 -14.18 20.79 -52.88
N THR A 263 -14.40 20.31 -54.10
CA THR A 263 -15.67 20.50 -54.82
C THR A 263 -16.81 19.74 -54.14
N ALA A 264 -16.59 18.51 -53.70
CA ALA A 264 -17.57 17.74 -52.95
C ALA A 264 -18.00 18.48 -51.67
N TYR A 265 -17.08 19.19 -51.01
CA TYR A 265 -17.41 20.01 -49.83
C TYR A 265 -18.17 21.29 -50.15
N LEU A 266 -17.84 21.96 -51.26
CA LEU A 266 -18.45 23.24 -51.65
C LEU A 266 -19.84 23.07 -52.29
N GLN A 267 -20.17 21.88 -52.81
CA GLN A 267 -21.46 21.62 -53.48
C GLN A 267 -22.66 21.63 -52.51
N TYR A 268 -22.45 21.42 -51.21
CA TYR A 268 -23.51 21.54 -50.22
C TYR A 268 -23.70 23.01 -49.80
N ARG A 269 -24.96 23.48 -49.65
CA ARG A 269 -25.37 24.88 -49.31
C ARG A 269 -24.79 25.45 -48.00
N PHE A 270 -23.86 24.75 -47.35
CA PHE A 270 -23.21 25.14 -46.10
C PHE A 270 -21.72 25.42 -46.36
N PRO A 271 -21.31 26.68 -46.55
CA PRO A 271 -19.93 27.08 -46.87
C PRO A 271 -18.91 26.88 -45.70
N LYS A 272 -19.17 25.95 -44.77
CA LYS A 272 -18.42 25.79 -43.50
C LYS A 272 -17.91 24.36 -43.23
N ALA A 273 -17.93 23.46 -44.22
CA ALA A 273 -17.37 22.10 -44.06
C ALA A 273 -15.83 22.08 -44.05
N TRP A 274 -15.21 23.13 -44.61
CA TRP A 274 -13.78 23.42 -44.57
C TRP A 274 -13.57 24.70 -43.77
N ASN A 275 -12.86 24.62 -42.65
CA ASN A 275 -12.48 25.80 -41.87
C ASN A 275 -10.97 25.86 -41.75
N THR A 276 -10.42 27.00 -42.13
CA THR A 276 -9.01 27.34 -41.91
C THR A 276 -8.90 28.57 -41.03
N LYS A 277 -7.75 28.72 -40.38
CA LYS A 277 -7.42 29.96 -39.69
C LYS A 277 -5.93 30.20 -39.67
N ASP A 278 -5.59 31.43 -39.97
CA ASP A 278 -4.26 31.99 -39.80
C ASP A 278 -3.96 32.11 -38.31
N MET A 279 -2.83 31.53 -37.91
CA MET A 279 -2.24 31.62 -36.58
C MET A 279 -1.06 32.60 -36.62
N LEU A 280 -0.45 32.84 -35.46
CA LEU A 280 0.78 33.62 -35.39
C LEU A 280 1.94 32.92 -36.14
N ASP A 281 2.94 33.70 -36.55
CA ASP A 281 4.18 33.23 -37.19
C ASP A 281 3.99 32.48 -38.52
N GLY A 282 2.93 32.82 -39.26
CA GLY A 282 2.63 32.21 -40.57
C GLY A 282 2.15 30.76 -40.51
N GLN A 283 1.88 30.25 -39.30
CA GLN A 283 1.22 28.97 -39.13
C GLN A 283 -0.26 29.09 -39.47
N ASN A 284 -0.82 28.02 -39.98
CA ASN A 284 -2.21 27.92 -40.36
C ASN A 284 -2.74 26.56 -39.88
N ILE A 285 -3.99 26.54 -39.47
CA ILE A 285 -4.70 25.31 -39.08
C ILE A 285 -5.88 25.08 -40.01
N GLY A 286 -6.24 23.81 -40.20
CA GLY A 286 -7.32 23.42 -41.08
C GLY A 286 -7.99 22.14 -40.60
N LEU A 287 -9.32 22.15 -40.65
CA LEU A 287 -10.15 20.97 -40.46
C LEU A 287 -11.18 20.92 -41.58
N MET A 288 -11.18 19.80 -42.29
CA MET A 288 -12.14 19.49 -43.34
C MET A 288 -12.77 18.14 -43.02
N LEU A 289 -14.10 18.04 -43.03
CA LEU A 289 -14.83 16.81 -42.66
C LEU A 289 -14.99 15.88 -43.88
N SER A 290 -15.94 14.96 -43.97
CA SER A 290 -16.10 14.10 -45.18
C SER A 290 -17.04 14.72 -46.22
N GLU A 291 -16.99 14.21 -47.46
CA GLU A 291 -17.73 14.70 -48.65
C GLU A 291 -19.22 14.96 -48.39
N ASN A 292 -19.81 14.28 -47.41
CA ASN A 292 -21.16 14.53 -46.93
C ASN A 292 -21.14 15.11 -45.50
N MET A 293 -21.81 16.24 -45.28
CA MET A 293 -21.91 16.93 -43.98
C MET A 293 -22.58 16.11 -42.87
N PHE A 294 -23.31 15.06 -43.20
CA PHE A 294 -23.88 14.13 -42.24
C PHE A 294 -22.92 13.00 -41.89
N ASN A 295 -21.88 12.79 -42.70
CA ASN A 295 -20.91 11.72 -42.56
C ASN A 295 -19.59 12.25 -41.98
N MET A 296 -19.34 11.93 -40.72
CA MET A 296 -18.13 12.28 -39.98
C MET A 296 -17.12 11.13 -39.93
N SER A 297 -17.29 10.10 -40.77
CA SER A 297 -16.40 8.93 -40.77
C SER A 297 -15.02 9.24 -41.32
N GLN A 298 -14.84 10.36 -42.02
CA GLN A 298 -13.55 10.80 -42.53
C GLN A 298 -13.36 12.28 -42.24
N ALA A 299 -12.15 12.66 -41.85
CA ALA A 299 -11.75 14.05 -41.73
C ALA A 299 -10.29 14.22 -42.18
N PHE A 300 -9.97 15.44 -42.57
CA PHE A 300 -8.64 15.90 -42.94
C PHE A 300 -8.26 17.00 -41.96
N ILE A 301 -7.13 16.80 -41.29
CA ILE A 301 -6.62 17.72 -40.28
C ILE A 301 -5.18 18.09 -40.61
N GLY A 302 -4.89 19.39 -40.56
CA GLY A 302 -3.59 19.91 -40.96
C GLY A 302 -3.18 21.12 -40.14
N ILE A 303 -1.87 21.20 -39.90
CA ILE A 303 -1.18 22.40 -39.43
C ILE A 303 -0.05 22.63 -40.43
N TRP A 304 0.00 23.79 -41.08
CA TRP A 304 1.03 24.11 -42.08
C TRP A 304 1.59 25.51 -41.86
N ASN A 305 2.81 25.74 -42.32
CA ASN A 305 3.49 27.02 -42.24
C ASN A 305 3.72 27.62 -43.63
N THR A 306 3.02 28.72 -43.93
CA THR A 306 3.15 29.40 -45.23
C THR A 306 4.51 30.07 -45.39
N THR A 307 5.20 30.42 -44.29
CA THR A 307 6.59 30.95 -44.36
C THR A 307 7.61 29.89 -44.75
N GLN A 308 7.25 28.60 -44.62
CA GLN A 308 8.07 27.46 -45.05
C GLN A 308 7.62 26.88 -46.39
N ASN A 309 6.74 27.59 -47.12
CA ASN A 309 6.09 27.12 -48.35
C ASN A 309 5.31 25.79 -48.17
N GLU A 310 4.84 25.48 -46.96
CA GLU A 310 3.94 24.35 -46.73
C GLU A 310 2.51 24.74 -47.16
N THR A 311 1.74 23.76 -47.63
CA THR A 311 0.31 23.90 -47.91
C THR A 311 -0.50 22.94 -47.03
N PHE A 312 -1.82 23.07 -47.04
CA PHE A 312 -2.68 22.12 -46.35
C PHE A 312 -2.44 20.70 -46.90
N GLU A 313 -2.41 20.53 -48.21
CA GLU A 313 -2.22 19.25 -48.88
C GLU A 313 -0.88 18.58 -48.48
N SER A 314 0.19 19.39 -48.31
CA SER A 314 1.51 18.88 -47.99
C SER A 314 1.64 18.38 -46.54
N THR A 315 0.81 18.84 -45.61
CA THR A 315 0.92 18.48 -44.18
C THR A 315 -0.27 17.74 -43.61
N THR A 316 -1.36 17.66 -44.37
CA THR A 316 -2.62 17.06 -43.92
C THR A 316 -2.45 15.58 -43.58
N GLU A 317 -3.17 15.18 -42.55
CA GLU A 317 -3.43 13.79 -42.21
C GLU A 317 -4.91 13.47 -42.45
N ARG A 318 -5.16 12.31 -43.07
CA ARG A 318 -6.50 11.76 -43.21
C ARG A 318 -6.79 10.89 -42.00
N VAL A 319 -7.92 11.09 -41.36
CA VAL A 319 -8.39 10.26 -40.24
C VAL A 319 -9.72 9.62 -40.58
N PHE A 320 -9.89 8.37 -40.19
CA PHE A 320 -11.14 7.61 -40.31
C PHE A 320 -11.70 7.30 -38.94
N THR A 321 -12.98 7.55 -38.74
CA THR A 321 -13.68 7.34 -37.47
C THR A 321 -14.82 6.33 -37.63
N SER A 322 -14.84 5.34 -36.75
CA SER A 322 -15.86 4.29 -36.74
C SER A 322 -16.24 3.86 -35.32
N ARG A 323 -17.44 3.33 -35.16
CA ARG A 323 -17.93 2.77 -33.89
C ARG A 323 -17.58 1.28 -33.82
N ARG A 324 -16.66 0.91 -32.93
CA ARG A 324 -16.14 -0.46 -32.79
C ARG A 324 -16.37 -1.01 -31.39
N ARG A 325 -16.40 -2.33 -31.25
CA ARG A 325 -16.42 -2.98 -29.92
C ARG A 325 -15.03 -2.95 -29.29
N CYS A 326 -14.99 -2.53 -28.03
CA CYS A 326 -13.80 -2.49 -27.18
C CYS A 326 -14.06 -3.20 -25.85
N ARG A 327 -13.02 -3.76 -25.26
CA ARG A 327 -13.03 -4.20 -23.86
C ARG A 327 -12.43 -3.09 -23.01
N GLY A 328 -13.17 -2.58 -22.03
CA GLY A 328 -12.71 -1.56 -21.10
C GLY A 328 -12.66 -2.09 -19.67
N THR A 329 -11.67 -1.63 -18.91
CA THR A 329 -11.57 -1.86 -17.46
C THR A 329 -11.47 -0.53 -16.72
N TRP A 330 -12.46 -0.21 -15.90
CA TRP A 330 -12.48 0.99 -15.08
C TRP A 330 -12.17 0.67 -13.62
N ASN A 331 -11.30 1.47 -13.01
CA ASN A 331 -11.07 1.46 -11.56
C ASN A 331 -11.93 2.54 -10.92
N ILE A 332 -12.86 2.11 -10.07
CA ILE A 332 -13.78 2.96 -9.32
C ILE A 332 -13.34 2.99 -7.87
N THR A 333 -13.00 4.18 -7.38
CA THR A 333 -12.79 4.46 -5.95
C THR A 333 -14.01 5.16 -5.39
N SER A 334 -14.09 5.38 -4.08
CA SER A 334 -15.21 6.11 -3.45
C SER A 334 -15.44 7.52 -4.02
N THR A 335 -14.45 8.12 -4.69
CA THR A 335 -14.54 9.50 -5.21
C THR A 335 -14.17 9.66 -6.67
N SER A 336 -13.65 8.62 -7.33
CA SER A 336 -13.16 8.74 -8.71
C SER A 336 -13.40 7.49 -9.54
N ILE A 337 -13.40 7.67 -10.85
CA ILE A 337 -13.44 6.60 -11.84
C ILE A 337 -12.40 6.89 -12.92
N THR A 338 -11.60 5.90 -13.27
CA THR A 338 -10.56 6.04 -14.31
C THR A 338 -10.46 4.79 -15.17
N LEU A 339 -10.23 4.96 -16.47
CA LEU A 339 -9.97 3.87 -17.40
C LEU A 339 -8.55 3.35 -17.17
N SER A 340 -8.45 2.13 -16.67
CA SER A 340 -7.18 1.49 -16.30
C SER A 340 -6.56 0.65 -17.41
N SER A 341 -7.39 0.02 -18.24
CA SER A 341 -6.96 -0.71 -19.44
C SER A 341 -8.09 -0.76 -20.44
N ALA A 342 -7.74 -0.79 -21.74
CA ALA A 342 -8.70 -1.01 -22.80
C ALA A 342 -8.05 -1.71 -23.99
N ALA A 343 -8.87 -2.42 -24.77
CA ALA A 343 -8.45 -3.09 -26.00
C ALA A 343 -9.55 -3.01 -27.05
N ILE A 344 -9.18 -2.70 -28.29
CA ILE A 344 -10.09 -2.74 -29.43
C ILE A 344 -10.25 -4.21 -29.85
N LEU A 345 -11.48 -4.71 -29.90
CA LEU A 345 -11.77 -6.13 -30.18
C LEU A 345 -12.11 -6.39 -31.65
N GLU A 346 -12.39 -5.33 -32.40
CA GLU A 346 -13.01 -5.42 -33.71
C GLU A 346 -12.22 -4.65 -34.78
N SER A 347 -12.16 -5.22 -35.98
CA SER A 347 -11.56 -4.59 -37.15
C SER A 347 -12.48 -3.53 -37.77
N GLU A 348 -11.90 -2.62 -38.55
CA GLU A 348 -12.65 -1.58 -39.26
C GLU A 348 -13.74 -2.14 -40.19
N GLU A 349 -13.39 -3.12 -41.01
CA GLU A 349 -14.27 -3.72 -42.01
C GLU A 349 -15.55 -4.31 -41.38
N THR A 350 -15.39 -4.97 -40.23
CA THR A 350 -16.51 -5.54 -39.48
C THR A 350 -17.40 -4.45 -38.88
N ALA A 351 -16.78 -3.37 -38.39
CA ALA A 351 -17.49 -2.27 -37.74
C ALA A 351 -18.35 -1.47 -38.72
N LEU A 352 -17.88 -1.25 -39.95
CA LEU A 352 -18.60 -0.50 -40.99
C LEU A 352 -19.91 -1.17 -41.42
N GLN A 353 -20.08 -2.47 -41.16
CA GLN A 353 -21.30 -3.22 -41.48
C GLN A 353 -22.37 -3.14 -40.38
N ARG A 354 -22.12 -2.47 -39.25
CA ARG A 354 -23.07 -2.37 -38.13
C ARG A 354 -23.96 -1.13 -38.18
N THR A 355 -25.16 -1.27 -37.60
CA THR A 355 -26.16 -0.21 -37.39
C THR A 355 -25.69 0.95 -36.52
N ASN A 356 -24.75 0.73 -35.59
CA ASN A 356 -24.32 1.78 -34.64
C ASN A 356 -23.42 2.87 -35.26
N GLN A 357 -23.00 2.72 -36.51
CA GLN A 357 -22.21 3.71 -37.23
C GLN A 357 -23.06 4.95 -37.64
N SER A 358 -24.40 4.85 -37.62
CA SER A 358 -25.33 5.93 -37.96
C SER A 358 -25.13 7.20 -37.12
N LEU A 359 -24.69 7.07 -35.85
CA LEU A 359 -24.35 8.18 -34.96
C LEU A 359 -23.25 9.10 -35.55
N ILE A 360 -22.39 8.56 -36.40
CA ILE A 360 -21.29 9.28 -37.05
C ILE A 360 -21.64 9.58 -38.52
N GLN A 361 -22.39 8.70 -39.19
CA GLN A 361 -22.64 8.78 -40.64
C GLN A 361 -23.88 9.56 -41.07
N ASN A 362 -24.89 9.68 -40.19
CA ASN A 362 -26.19 10.26 -40.50
C ASN A 362 -26.53 11.40 -39.55
N ASN A 363 -25.53 12.17 -39.11
CA ASN A 363 -25.69 13.19 -38.08
C ASN A 363 -24.90 14.45 -38.39
N LEU A 364 -25.58 15.60 -38.32
CA LEU A 364 -24.91 16.90 -38.46
C LEU A 364 -24.26 17.30 -37.12
N LEU A 365 -22.96 17.05 -36.98
CA LEU A 365 -22.22 17.36 -35.75
C LEU A 365 -21.59 18.77 -35.76
N GLU A 366 -21.43 19.43 -36.93
CA GLU A 366 -20.81 20.77 -37.08
C GLU A 366 -19.40 20.92 -36.47
N ILE A 367 -18.64 19.82 -36.40
CA ILE A 367 -17.33 19.74 -35.73
C ILE A 367 -16.33 20.76 -36.26
N SER A 368 -16.26 20.93 -37.59
CA SER A 368 -15.30 21.82 -38.24
C SER A 368 -15.54 23.28 -37.87
N ASN A 369 -16.79 23.71 -37.74
CA ASN A 369 -17.13 25.10 -37.42
C ASN A 369 -16.93 25.39 -35.91
N LEU A 370 -17.23 24.41 -35.06
CA LEU A 370 -17.16 24.60 -33.61
C LEU A 370 -15.75 24.42 -33.04
N PHE A 371 -15.03 23.38 -33.46
CA PHE A 371 -13.84 22.92 -32.75
C PHE A 371 -12.52 23.17 -33.47
N TYR A 372 -12.50 23.65 -34.71
CA TYR A 372 -11.24 23.83 -35.44
C TYR A 372 -10.24 24.73 -34.71
N LEU A 373 -10.69 25.71 -33.92
CA LEU A 373 -9.82 26.55 -33.09
C LEU A 373 -9.00 25.76 -32.05
N LEU A 374 -9.51 24.62 -31.58
CA LEU A 374 -8.81 23.75 -30.63
C LEU A 374 -7.57 23.09 -31.26
N ILE A 375 -7.48 23.02 -32.59
CA ILE A 375 -6.25 22.58 -33.27
C ILE A 375 -5.11 23.58 -33.00
N GLY A 376 -5.45 24.88 -32.95
CA GLY A 376 -4.50 25.93 -32.59
C GLY A 376 -4.09 25.87 -31.12
N GLU A 377 -5.04 25.63 -30.21
CA GLU A 377 -4.79 25.49 -28.77
C GLU A 377 -3.91 24.26 -28.47
N TYR A 378 -4.20 23.14 -29.13
CA TYR A 378 -3.47 21.89 -29.01
C TYR A 378 -2.47 21.67 -30.16
N ASN A 379 -1.78 22.73 -30.57
CA ASN A 379 -0.83 22.67 -31.68
C ASN A 379 0.38 21.79 -31.35
N TRP A 380 0.38 20.55 -31.84
CA TRP A 380 1.42 19.56 -31.54
C TRP A 380 2.75 19.82 -32.24
N ARG A 381 2.78 20.67 -33.27
CA ARG A 381 4.03 21.04 -33.96
C ARG A 381 4.86 22.04 -33.17
N SER A 382 4.22 22.96 -32.45
CA SER A 382 4.90 24.00 -31.68
C SER A 382 5.19 23.62 -30.22
N ASN A 383 4.64 22.50 -29.73
CA ASN A 383 4.85 22.09 -28.34
C ASN A 383 6.20 21.38 -28.13
N PRO A 384 7.19 22.01 -27.46
CA PRO A 384 8.53 21.45 -27.28
C PRO A 384 8.56 20.19 -26.40
N ARG A 385 7.51 19.96 -25.59
CA ARG A 385 7.40 18.72 -24.79
C ARG A 385 6.99 17.51 -25.64
N ILE A 386 6.31 17.76 -26.77
CA ILE A 386 5.71 16.74 -27.63
C ILE A 386 6.54 16.51 -28.89
N SER A 387 7.19 17.55 -29.42
CA SER A 387 7.99 17.48 -30.64
C SER A 387 9.06 16.37 -30.62
N ASN A 388 9.61 16.07 -29.43
CA ASN A 388 10.59 14.99 -29.25
C ASN A 388 9.98 13.57 -29.18
N LEU A 389 8.69 13.45 -28.87
CA LEU A 389 8.04 12.18 -28.57
C LEU A 389 7.50 11.45 -29.82
N ARG A 390 7.46 12.12 -30.98
CA ARG A 390 6.94 11.57 -32.26
C ARG A 390 5.55 10.91 -32.13
N VAL A 391 4.73 11.39 -31.19
CA VAL A 391 3.35 10.91 -31.00
C VAL A 391 2.43 11.73 -31.89
N ASN A 392 1.67 11.04 -32.74
CA ASN A 392 0.63 11.68 -33.53
C ASN A 392 -0.60 11.93 -32.65
N MET A 393 -0.95 13.21 -32.55
CA MET A 393 -1.99 13.72 -31.68
C MET A 393 -3.36 13.83 -32.38
N ALA A 394 -3.36 13.84 -33.73
CA ALA A 394 -4.54 14.09 -34.55
C ALA A 394 -5.67 13.06 -34.34
N PRO A 395 -5.41 11.73 -34.32
CA PRO A 395 -6.48 10.76 -34.10
C PRO A 395 -7.22 10.98 -32.77
N ALA A 396 -6.48 11.26 -31.69
CA ALA A 396 -7.08 11.46 -30.37
C ALA A 396 -7.88 12.77 -30.31
N LEU A 397 -7.39 13.84 -30.94
CA LEU A 397 -8.07 15.13 -30.96
C LEU A 397 -9.38 15.07 -31.76
N VAL A 398 -9.37 14.49 -32.97
CA VAL A 398 -10.58 14.36 -33.79
C VAL A 398 -11.59 13.44 -33.11
N ASN A 399 -11.13 12.34 -32.50
CA ASN A 399 -12.01 11.46 -31.72
C ASN A 399 -12.69 12.21 -30.56
N ALA A 400 -11.91 13.00 -29.81
CA ALA A 400 -12.42 13.82 -28.71
C ALA A 400 -13.46 14.84 -29.19
N MET A 401 -13.22 15.49 -30.32
CA MET A 401 -14.16 16.43 -30.93
C MET A 401 -15.49 15.76 -31.32
N ILE A 402 -15.43 14.61 -32.00
CA ILE A 402 -16.62 13.83 -32.39
C ILE A 402 -17.38 13.38 -31.15
N TRP A 403 -16.70 12.73 -30.20
CA TRP A 403 -17.30 12.24 -28.97
C TRP A 403 -17.94 13.36 -28.14
N ALA A 404 -17.22 14.45 -27.89
CA ALA A 404 -17.72 15.56 -27.09
C ALA A 404 -18.94 16.22 -27.73
N ARG A 405 -19.01 16.24 -29.06
CA ARG A 405 -20.19 16.74 -29.76
C ARG A 405 -21.39 15.84 -29.53
N VAL A 406 -21.24 14.54 -29.74
CA VAL A 406 -22.33 13.58 -29.56
C VAL A 406 -22.85 13.59 -28.12
N VAL A 407 -21.94 13.69 -27.13
CA VAL A 407 -22.30 13.76 -25.71
C VAL A 407 -22.96 15.09 -25.30
N SER A 408 -22.66 16.19 -25.98
CA SER A 408 -23.25 17.51 -25.68
C SER A 408 -24.58 17.78 -26.39
N MET A 409 -24.97 16.95 -27.35
CA MET A 409 -26.22 17.10 -28.09
C MET A 409 -27.39 16.39 -27.38
N ASP A 410 -28.56 17.04 -27.41
CA ASP A 410 -29.83 16.50 -26.90
C ASP A 410 -30.64 15.71 -27.96
N GLY A 411 -30.07 15.50 -29.16
CA GLY A 411 -30.70 14.77 -30.25
C GLY A 411 -30.03 15.01 -31.61
N PRO A 412 -30.36 14.21 -32.63
CA PRO A 412 -29.95 14.47 -34.02
C PRO A 412 -30.55 15.80 -34.50
N LEU A 413 -29.72 16.67 -35.11
CA LEU A 413 -30.15 17.98 -35.62
C LEU A 413 -31.04 17.91 -36.88
N ASP A 414 -31.23 16.73 -37.46
CA ASP A 414 -31.90 16.57 -38.77
C ASP A 414 -33.44 16.51 -38.67
N ASN A 415 -34.00 16.29 -37.48
CA ASN A 415 -35.45 16.19 -37.27
C ASN A 415 -36.07 17.46 -36.68
N ILE A 416 -36.15 18.52 -37.49
CA ILE A 416 -36.88 19.77 -37.16
C ILE A 416 -38.41 19.56 -37.14
N SER A 417 -38.92 18.33 -37.39
CA SER A 417 -40.35 18.07 -37.60
C SER A 417 -41.00 17.03 -36.68
N ALA A 418 -40.28 16.48 -35.68
CA ALA A 418 -40.83 15.48 -34.76
C ALA A 418 -40.92 16.00 -33.32
N ASP A 419 -41.84 15.41 -32.57
CA ASP A 419 -41.99 15.59 -31.12
C ASP A 419 -40.62 15.58 -30.42
N PRO A 420 -40.20 16.70 -29.78
CA PRO A 420 -38.88 16.81 -29.16
C PRO A 420 -38.58 15.69 -28.17
N GLU A 421 -39.60 15.19 -27.46
CA GLU A 421 -39.44 14.09 -26.50
C GLU A 421 -39.11 12.76 -27.19
N ALA A 422 -39.76 12.48 -28.33
CA ALA A 422 -39.51 11.28 -29.12
C ALA A 422 -38.08 11.27 -29.72
N VAL A 423 -37.64 12.43 -30.22
CA VAL A 423 -36.28 12.60 -30.77
C VAL A 423 -35.21 12.44 -29.68
N GLN A 424 -35.46 13.00 -28.50
CA GLN A 424 -34.57 12.84 -27.36
C GLN A 424 -34.50 11.38 -26.89
N GLN A 425 -35.63 10.68 -26.87
CA GLN A 425 -35.67 9.27 -26.47
C GLN A 425 -34.90 8.39 -27.48
N GLU A 426 -35.08 8.61 -28.79
CA GLU A 426 -34.33 7.91 -29.84
C GLU A 426 -32.82 8.16 -29.73
N TRP A 427 -32.42 9.38 -29.38
CA TRP A 427 -31.02 9.71 -29.11
C TRP A 427 -30.47 8.98 -27.88
N LEU A 428 -31.24 8.93 -26.79
CA LEU A 428 -30.85 8.20 -25.58
C LEU A 428 -30.76 6.68 -25.85
N ASP A 429 -31.65 6.13 -26.66
CA ASP A 429 -31.67 4.72 -27.01
C ASP A 429 -30.51 4.34 -27.94
N SER A 430 -30.06 5.26 -28.79
CA SER A 430 -28.89 5.05 -29.67
C SER A 430 -27.55 5.28 -28.96
N THR A 431 -27.52 6.15 -27.94
CA THR A 431 -26.29 6.50 -27.20
C THR A 431 -26.11 5.71 -25.90
N SER A 432 -27.12 4.97 -25.43
CA SER A 432 -27.06 4.20 -24.19
C SER A 432 -27.62 2.79 -24.31
N TYR A 433 -27.10 1.87 -23.50
CA TYR A 433 -27.54 0.48 -23.45
C TYR A 433 -27.25 -0.14 -22.08
N THR A 434 -27.96 -1.21 -21.75
CA THR A 434 -27.77 -1.95 -20.51
C THR A 434 -26.90 -3.18 -20.75
N LYS A 435 -26.04 -3.47 -19.79
CA LYS A 435 -25.21 -4.67 -19.70
C LYS A 435 -25.70 -5.52 -18.53
N ALA A 436 -25.93 -6.79 -18.80
CA ALA A 436 -26.30 -7.76 -17.77
C ALA A 436 -25.13 -8.04 -16.82
N SER A 437 -25.44 -8.47 -15.60
CA SER A 437 -24.44 -8.73 -14.55
C SER A 437 -23.38 -9.77 -14.93
N ASP A 438 -23.71 -10.73 -15.81
CA ASP A 438 -22.82 -11.77 -16.30
C ASP A 438 -21.87 -11.30 -17.40
N GLU A 439 -22.21 -10.20 -18.10
CA GLU A 439 -21.33 -9.53 -19.05
C GLU A 439 -20.28 -8.64 -18.36
N ILE A 440 -20.46 -8.34 -17.08
CA ILE A 440 -19.61 -7.43 -16.30
C ILE A 440 -18.80 -8.20 -15.27
N SER A 441 -17.50 -8.27 -15.49
CA SER A 441 -16.56 -8.80 -14.49
C SER A 441 -16.24 -7.74 -13.46
N THR A 442 -16.67 -7.96 -12.21
CA THR A 442 -16.47 -7.02 -11.10
C THR A 442 -15.50 -7.59 -10.06
N GLU A 443 -14.38 -6.90 -9.86
CA GLU A 443 -13.34 -7.27 -8.90
C GLU A 443 -13.19 -6.19 -7.83
N LYS A 444 -13.51 -6.52 -6.58
CA LYS A 444 -13.23 -5.66 -5.44
C LYS A 444 -11.77 -5.84 -5.00
N LYS A 445 -11.03 -4.75 -4.89
CA LYS A 445 -9.62 -4.71 -4.52
C LYS A 445 -9.45 -3.85 -3.28
N ARG A 446 -8.63 -4.33 -2.34
CA ARG A 446 -8.26 -3.59 -1.13
C ARG A 446 -6.75 -3.65 -0.95
N ARG A 447 -6.15 -2.56 -0.44
CA ARG A 447 -4.73 -2.56 -0.05
C ARG A 447 -4.51 -3.47 1.15
N THR A 448 -3.51 -4.34 1.04
CA THR A 448 -3.13 -5.30 2.09
C THR A 448 -1.61 -5.45 2.08
N LEU A 449 -1.04 -6.07 3.11
CA LEU A 449 0.36 -6.45 3.07
C LEU A 449 0.66 -7.39 1.88
N ARG A 450 1.81 -7.18 1.26
CA ARG A 450 2.31 -7.99 0.15
C ARG A 450 2.60 -9.40 0.66
N ARG A 451 1.91 -10.39 0.09
CA ARG A 451 2.09 -11.83 0.37
C ARG A 451 3.39 -12.35 -0.23
N HIS A 452 4.51 -11.95 0.36
CA HIS A 452 5.84 -12.38 -0.05
C HIS A 452 6.36 -13.45 0.93
N PRO A 453 6.96 -14.57 0.46
CA PRO A 453 7.42 -15.65 1.35
C PRO A 453 8.40 -15.17 2.42
N VAL A 454 9.22 -14.16 2.12
CA VAL A 454 10.13 -13.53 3.11
C VAL A 454 9.38 -12.93 4.29
N LEU A 455 8.18 -12.38 4.10
CA LEU A 455 7.34 -11.93 5.21
C LEU A 455 6.94 -13.13 6.10
N GLY A 456 6.67 -14.29 5.49
CA GLY A 456 6.44 -15.53 6.23
C GLY A 456 7.66 -15.92 7.07
N VAL A 457 8.87 -15.83 6.52
CA VAL A 457 10.13 -16.08 7.25
C VAL A 457 10.25 -15.13 8.45
N VAL A 458 10.05 -13.82 8.27
CA VAL A 458 10.10 -12.81 9.35
C VAL A 458 9.18 -13.19 10.52
N LEU A 459 7.97 -13.70 10.23
CA LEU A 459 7.00 -14.11 11.25
C LEU A 459 7.36 -15.42 11.97
N VAL A 460 8.25 -16.23 11.40
CA VAL A 460 8.66 -17.53 11.95
C VAL A 460 10.02 -17.46 12.68
N VAL A 461 10.80 -16.38 12.52
CA VAL A 461 12.11 -16.22 13.19
C VAL A 461 11.99 -16.36 14.72
N ASN A 462 11.08 -15.61 15.35
CA ASN A 462 10.91 -15.66 16.81
C ASN A 462 10.49 -17.05 17.35
N PRO A 463 9.43 -17.71 16.84
CA PRO A 463 9.08 -19.05 17.32
C PRO A 463 10.19 -20.07 17.05
N PHE A 464 10.90 -19.98 15.92
CA PHE A 464 12.06 -20.82 15.63
C PHE A 464 13.16 -20.64 16.67
N LEU A 465 13.59 -19.39 16.94
CA LEU A 465 14.60 -19.07 17.94
C LEU A 465 14.18 -19.50 19.35
N THR A 466 12.89 -19.39 19.68
CA THR A 466 12.34 -19.85 20.96
C THR A 466 12.47 -21.36 21.13
N VAL A 467 12.12 -22.14 20.10
CA VAL A 467 12.27 -23.61 20.10
C VAL A 467 13.74 -23.99 20.22
N VAL A 468 14.62 -23.36 19.44
CA VAL A 468 16.07 -23.59 19.52
C VAL A 468 16.59 -23.30 20.93
N ALA A 469 16.24 -22.17 21.53
CA ALA A 469 16.65 -21.82 22.89
C ALA A 469 16.22 -22.87 23.91
N ILE A 470 15.00 -23.42 23.79
CA ILE A 470 14.50 -24.45 24.71
C ILE A 470 15.22 -25.79 24.50
N ILE A 471 15.48 -26.20 23.26
CA ILE A 471 16.30 -27.39 22.96
C ILE A 471 17.69 -27.24 23.60
N LEU A 472 18.31 -26.06 23.48
CA LEU A 472 19.60 -25.77 24.09
C LEU A 472 19.55 -25.83 25.62
N LYS A 473 18.50 -25.31 26.27
CA LYS A 473 18.32 -25.47 27.72
C LYS A 473 18.22 -26.92 28.16
N VAL A 474 17.53 -27.75 27.38
CA VAL A 474 17.43 -29.20 27.64
C VAL A 474 18.80 -29.87 27.46
N ALA A 475 19.54 -29.52 26.41
CA ALA A 475 20.89 -30.03 26.19
C ALA A 475 21.84 -29.65 27.34
N TRP A 476 21.67 -28.45 27.93
CA TRP A 476 22.45 -27.95 29.07
C TRP A 476 21.74 -28.13 30.42
N TYR A 477 20.86 -29.13 30.54
CA TYR A 477 20.10 -29.38 31.77
C TYR A 477 20.99 -29.59 33.01
N LYS A 478 22.23 -30.08 32.84
CA LYS A 478 23.19 -30.27 33.93
C LYS A 478 23.76 -28.96 34.52
N ALA A 479 23.52 -27.81 33.90
CA ALA A 479 23.97 -26.53 34.43
C ALA A 479 23.37 -26.24 35.82
N PRO A 480 24.14 -25.68 36.77
CA PRO A 480 23.69 -25.41 38.15
C PRO A 480 22.72 -24.21 38.26
N VAL A 481 22.07 -23.83 37.17
CA VAL A 481 21.15 -22.70 37.07
C VAL A 481 19.74 -23.24 36.83
N SER A 482 18.76 -22.70 37.55
CA SER A 482 17.33 -22.99 37.39
C SER A 482 16.57 -21.78 36.81
N ASP A 483 15.30 -21.97 36.48
CA ASP A 483 14.43 -20.89 35.98
C ASP A 483 14.17 -19.76 37.01
N GLY A 484 14.42 -20.02 38.29
CA GLY A 484 14.31 -19.04 39.38
C GLY A 484 15.60 -18.25 39.61
N PHE A 485 16.68 -18.57 38.90
CA PHE A 485 17.97 -17.90 39.07
C PHE A 485 17.86 -16.40 38.78
N ASN A 486 18.15 -15.60 39.80
CA ASN A 486 17.99 -14.15 39.81
C ASN A 486 19.19 -13.51 40.51
N THR A 487 19.19 -12.18 40.63
CA THR A 487 20.30 -11.47 41.31
C THR A 487 20.42 -11.85 42.79
N VAL A 488 19.36 -12.33 43.43
CA VAL A 488 19.39 -12.83 44.82
C VAL A 488 20.17 -14.14 44.89
N ALA A 489 20.00 -15.03 43.92
CA ALA A 489 20.80 -16.25 43.78
C ALA A 489 22.29 -15.93 43.62
N ILE A 490 22.61 -14.85 42.88
CA ILE A 490 23.98 -14.35 42.72
C ILE A 490 24.55 -13.84 44.05
N LEU A 491 23.80 -13.01 44.79
CA LEU A 491 24.20 -12.51 46.10
C LEU A 491 24.37 -13.62 47.15
N ALA A 492 23.50 -14.63 47.11
CA ALA A 492 23.57 -15.82 47.94
C ALA A 492 24.81 -16.69 47.69
N SER A 493 25.45 -16.56 46.53
CA SER A 493 26.62 -17.35 46.14
C SER A 493 27.97 -16.70 46.47
N LEU A 494 27.99 -15.45 46.94
CA LEU A 494 29.22 -14.73 47.29
C LEU A 494 29.77 -15.22 48.64
N HIS A 495 30.99 -15.76 48.63
CA HIS A 495 31.67 -16.31 49.79
C HIS A 495 32.04 -15.20 50.81
N GLY A 496 31.36 -15.21 51.95
CA GLY A 496 31.74 -14.53 53.20
C GLY A 496 31.57 -15.53 54.35
N LYS A 497 32.14 -15.25 55.53
CA LYS A 497 31.99 -16.15 56.71
C LYS A 497 30.53 -16.39 57.12
N ASP A 498 29.59 -15.58 56.61
CA ASP A 498 28.14 -15.71 56.78
C ASP A 498 27.41 -16.36 55.57
N ALA A 499 28.13 -16.88 54.56
CA ALA A 499 27.54 -17.42 53.33
C ALA A 499 26.92 -18.82 53.48
N SER A 500 27.20 -19.53 54.58
CA SER A 500 26.53 -20.79 54.92
C SER A 500 25.02 -20.61 55.07
N ILE A 501 24.60 -19.42 55.53
CA ILE A 501 23.22 -18.99 55.78
C ILE A 501 22.38 -18.98 54.48
N LEU A 502 23.01 -18.83 53.32
CA LEU A 502 22.35 -18.61 52.01
C LEU A 502 22.49 -19.78 51.02
N SER A 503 23.11 -20.88 51.45
CA SER A 503 23.59 -21.97 50.58
C SER A 503 22.52 -22.67 49.72
N GLY A 504 21.23 -22.56 50.05
CA GLY A 504 20.14 -23.10 49.23
C GLY A 504 19.51 -22.13 48.21
N ALA A 505 19.63 -20.82 48.44
CA ALA A 505 19.00 -19.80 47.59
C ALA A 505 19.80 -19.52 46.31
N GLY A 506 21.09 -19.87 46.27
CA GLY A 506 21.95 -19.75 45.09
C GLY A 506 21.51 -20.61 43.90
N LEU A 507 20.72 -21.67 44.13
CA LEU A 507 20.25 -22.60 43.09
C LEU A 507 18.77 -22.39 42.72
N SER A 508 17.94 -22.06 43.71
CA SER A 508 16.49 -21.86 43.54
C SER A 508 16.09 -20.42 43.25
N GLY A 509 16.87 -19.44 43.73
CA GLY A 509 16.51 -18.02 43.74
C GLY A 509 15.46 -17.63 44.78
N GLU A 510 15.04 -18.56 45.63
CA GLU A 510 14.01 -18.37 46.66
C GLU A 510 14.61 -18.45 48.08
N LEU A 511 14.27 -17.49 48.94
CA LEU A 511 14.70 -17.39 50.34
C LEU A 511 13.60 -17.93 51.27
N GLN A 512 13.95 -18.69 52.31
CA GLN A 512 12.98 -19.15 53.32
C GLN A 512 12.46 -18.01 54.22
N LYS A 513 13.28 -16.97 54.45
CA LYS A 513 12.94 -15.79 55.26
C LYS A 513 13.58 -14.53 54.65
N PRO A 514 12.96 -13.34 54.81
CA PRO A 514 13.54 -12.08 54.35
C PRO A 514 14.87 -11.79 55.05
N ILE A 515 15.84 -11.29 54.28
CA ILE A 515 17.17 -10.96 54.80
C ILE A 515 17.30 -9.44 54.88
N GLY A 516 17.61 -8.95 56.09
CA GLY A 516 17.92 -7.54 56.33
C GLY A 516 19.38 -7.26 56.03
N ILE A 517 19.66 -6.47 55.00
CA ILE A 517 21.01 -5.93 54.70
C ILE A 517 21.17 -4.63 55.47
N GLY A 518 22.10 -4.58 56.42
CA GLY A 518 22.48 -3.38 57.15
C GLY A 518 23.61 -2.64 56.46
N PHE A 519 23.35 -1.42 55.95
CA PHE A 519 24.38 -0.51 55.47
C PHE A 519 24.84 0.36 56.64
N ARG A 520 26.15 0.34 56.93
CA ARG A 520 26.77 1.31 57.85
C ARG A 520 27.23 2.49 57.01
N THR A 521 26.53 3.62 57.12
CA THR A 521 26.94 4.85 56.46
C THR A 521 27.79 5.66 57.44
N GLU A 522 29.05 5.89 57.10
CA GLU A 522 29.90 6.85 57.81
C GLU A 522 29.45 8.27 57.44
N SER A 523 28.82 8.96 58.39
CA SER A 523 28.52 10.38 58.23
C SER A 523 29.78 11.20 58.52
N CYS A 524 30.06 12.22 57.71
CA CYS A 524 31.22 13.13 57.87
C CYS A 524 31.26 13.90 59.22
N LYS A 525 30.32 13.64 60.14
CA LYS A 525 30.26 14.23 61.49
C LYS A 525 30.47 13.21 62.63
N GLY A 526 30.98 12.02 62.34
CA GLY A 526 31.40 11.06 63.39
C GLY A 526 30.28 10.22 64.03
N ALA A 527 29.03 10.34 63.56
CA ALA A 527 27.95 9.43 63.93
C ALA A 527 27.78 8.36 62.85
N SER A 528 27.89 7.08 63.22
CA SER A 528 27.61 5.96 62.32
C SER A 528 26.11 5.65 62.32
N GLU A 529 25.48 5.70 61.14
CA GLU A 529 24.06 5.39 61.00
C GLU A 529 23.91 4.00 60.35
N LEU A 530 23.09 3.13 60.96
CA LEU A 530 22.81 1.81 60.44
C LEU A 530 21.45 1.81 59.72
N VAL A 531 21.47 1.73 58.41
CA VAL A 531 20.26 1.62 57.58
C VAL A 531 20.03 0.16 57.25
N ARG A 532 18.95 -0.44 57.78
CA ARG A 532 18.57 -1.83 57.44
C ARG A 532 17.55 -1.83 56.30
N VAL A 533 17.84 -2.60 55.25
CA VAL A 533 16.99 -2.83 54.08
C VAL A 533 16.62 -4.31 54.05
N PHE A 534 15.34 -4.63 54.14
CA PHE A 534 14.87 -6.01 54.08
C PHE A 534 14.54 -6.40 52.64
N LEU A 535 15.20 -7.46 52.14
CA LEU A 535 14.92 -8.06 50.84
C LEU A 535 14.02 -9.27 51.07
N HIS A 536 12.76 -9.18 50.63
CA HIS A 536 11.78 -10.24 50.83
C HIS A 536 11.43 -10.98 49.54
N GLU A 537 11.37 -10.28 48.39
CA GLU A 537 10.95 -10.82 47.08
C GLU A 537 11.44 -9.94 45.91
N PRO A 538 11.48 -10.45 44.66
CA PRO A 538 11.86 -9.65 43.49
C PRO A 538 10.87 -8.49 43.26
N GLY A 539 11.35 -7.26 43.40
CA GLY A 539 10.63 -6.05 42.96
C GLY A 539 9.97 -5.19 44.05
N TYR A 540 9.99 -5.61 45.32
CA TYR A 540 9.45 -4.80 46.43
C TYR A 540 10.48 -4.66 47.56
N SER A 541 11.05 -3.45 47.72
CA SER A 541 11.76 -3.09 48.94
C SER A 541 10.75 -2.61 49.99
N THR A 542 10.19 -3.52 50.75
CA THR A 542 9.28 -3.17 51.84
C THR A 542 10.07 -2.81 53.09
N ARG A 543 10.11 -1.50 53.38
CA ARG A 543 10.58 -0.83 54.61
C ARG A 543 12.09 -0.59 54.74
N LEU A 544 12.45 0.70 54.66
CA LEU A 544 13.63 1.29 55.28
C LEU A 544 13.32 1.54 56.75
N SER A 545 14.04 0.89 57.68
CA SER A 545 14.00 1.25 59.09
C SER A 545 15.32 1.89 59.49
N ARG A 546 15.26 3.13 59.98
CA ARG A 546 16.41 3.90 60.45
C ARG A 546 16.65 3.55 61.92
N GLY A 547 17.80 2.94 62.23
CA GLY A 547 18.20 2.68 63.61
C GLY A 547 19.34 3.61 64.01
N GLN A 548 19.14 4.42 65.05
CA GLN A 548 20.24 5.13 65.70
C GLN A 548 21.05 4.16 66.54
N VAL A 549 22.36 4.13 66.35
CA VAL A 549 23.30 3.45 67.24
C VAL A 549 23.80 4.52 68.21
N TYR A 550 23.40 4.45 69.48
CA TYR A 550 24.07 5.20 70.53
C TYR A 550 25.39 4.49 70.82
N GLY A 551 26.51 5.21 70.61
CA GLY A 551 27.86 4.74 70.88
C GLY A 551 28.20 4.79 72.37
#